data_AF-A0A7Y1QNZ3-F1
#
_entry.id   AF-A0A7Y1QNZ3-F1
#
_cell.length_a   1.000
_cell.length_b   1.000
_cell.length_c   1.000
_cell.angle_alpha   90.00
_cell.angle_beta   90.00
_cell.angle_gamma   90.00
#
_symmetry.space_group_name_H-M   'P 1'
#
loop_
_entity.id
_entity.type
_entity.pdbx_description
1 polymer ?
#
loop_
_entity_poly.entity_id
_entity_poly.type
_entity_poly.pdbx_seq_one_letter_code
_entity_poly.pdbx_strand_id
1 'polypeptide(L)'
;MEFRHLGNGQTFPPVAPNGRIYAVPVTQENQVEIFCLTAAGIVGSGVTANWAEISGFYYDDESWEIILRNYIGRGMRFLRGVPCGIVEDGCETLKTNIQGFAIPVCVMNRIAYEQKRLEQT
;
A
#
# COMPACT_ATOMS: atom_id res chain seq x y z
N MET A 1 2.86 -10.56 -12.05
CA MET A 1 3.48 -9.24 -12.35
C MET A 1 4.99 -9.42 -12.49
N GLU A 2 5.62 -8.72 -13.42
CA GLU A 2 7.08 -8.73 -13.58
C GLU A 2 7.69 -7.45 -13.02
N PHE A 3 8.79 -7.59 -12.28
CA PHE A 3 9.50 -6.49 -11.65
C PHE A 3 10.92 -6.44 -12.21
N ARG A 4 11.35 -5.25 -12.62
CA ARG A 4 12.70 -5.00 -13.13
C ARG A 4 13.37 -3.90 -12.31
N HIS A 5 14.63 -4.10 -11.95
CA HIS A 5 15.43 -3.07 -11.30
C HIS A 5 15.89 -2.05 -12.35
N LEU A 6 15.62 -0.77 -12.09
CA LEU A 6 16.00 0.33 -13.00
C LEU A 6 17.37 0.94 -12.66
N GLY A 7 17.98 0.52 -11.54
CA GLY A 7 19.14 1.19 -10.94
C GLY A 7 18.73 2.20 -9.85
N ASN A 8 19.68 2.68 -9.06
CA ASN A 8 19.46 3.66 -7.98
C ASN A 8 18.38 3.25 -6.94
N GLY A 9 18.21 1.94 -6.72
CA GLY A 9 17.18 1.42 -5.81
C GLY A 9 15.74 1.46 -6.37
N GLN A 10 15.55 1.90 -7.62
CA GLN A 10 14.24 1.95 -8.25
C GLN A 10 13.85 0.63 -8.90
N THR A 11 12.55 0.35 -8.90
CA THR A 11 11.94 -0.81 -9.54
C THR A 11 10.79 -0.34 -10.44
N PHE A 12 10.58 -1.04 -11.56
CA PHE A 12 9.39 -0.90 -12.39
C PHE A 12 8.62 -2.23 -12.43
N PRO A 13 7.30 -2.24 -12.17
CA PRO A 13 6.50 -1.09 -11.73
C PRO A 13 6.93 -0.60 -10.32
N PRO A 14 6.62 0.67 -9.95
CA PRO A 14 7.10 1.26 -8.70
C PRO A 14 6.56 0.52 -7.49
N VAL A 15 7.46 0.13 -6.60
CA VAL A 15 7.14 -0.54 -5.33
C VAL A 15 7.16 0.52 -4.23
N ALA A 16 6.07 0.64 -3.47
CA ALA A 16 6.01 1.56 -2.35
C ALA A 16 7.07 1.20 -1.28
N PRO A 17 7.86 2.16 -0.76
CA PRO A 17 8.83 1.93 0.29
C PRO A 17 8.15 1.72 1.66
N ASN A 18 8.95 1.47 2.69
CA ASN A 18 8.43 1.52 4.05
C ASN A 18 8.04 2.96 4.41
N GLY A 19 6.96 3.10 5.18
CA GLY A 19 6.44 4.40 5.55
C GLY A 19 4.97 4.36 5.95
N ARG A 20 4.48 5.53 6.37
CA ARG A 20 3.10 5.75 6.82
C ARG A 20 2.22 6.13 5.64
N ILE A 21 1.09 5.45 5.50
CA ILE A 21 0.10 5.72 4.46
C ILE A 21 -1.03 6.56 5.06
N TYR A 22 -1.38 7.61 4.34
CA TYR A 22 -2.45 8.53 4.68
C TYR A 22 -3.52 8.50 3.59
N ALA A 23 -4.77 8.26 3.98
CA ALA A 23 -5.91 8.28 3.06
C ALA A 23 -7.19 8.64 3.80
N VAL A 24 -8.29 8.80 3.07
CA VAL A 24 -9.63 8.98 3.64
C VAL A 24 -10.35 7.64 3.63
N PRO A 25 -10.63 7.03 4.81
CA PRO A 25 -11.49 5.85 4.91
C PRO A 25 -12.87 6.13 4.35
N VAL A 26 -13.53 5.17 3.71
CA VAL A 26 -14.90 5.36 3.20
C VAL A 26 -15.91 5.71 4.30
N THR A 27 -15.62 5.35 5.55
CA THR A 27 -16.48 5.64 6.71
C THR A 27 -16.19 6.98 7.39
N GLN A 28 -15.26 7.79 6.85
CA GLN A 28 -14.82 9.05 7.45
C GLN A 28 -14.65 10.12 6.36
N GLU A 29 -14.59 11.39 6.77
CA GLU A 29 -14.44 12.53 5.86
C GLU A 29 -13.00 13.08 5.82
N ASN A 30 -12.20 12.78 6.84
CA ASN A 30 -10.86 13.34 7.00
C ASN A 30 -9.77 12.36 6.59
N GLN A 31 -8.65 12.90 6.11
CA GLN A 31 -7.45 12.11 5.86
C GLN A 31 -6.82 11.73 7.20
N VAL A 32 -6.52 10.45 7.35
CA VAL A 32 -5.91 9.89 8.56
C VAL A 32 -4.77 8.95 8.17
N GLU A 33 -3.87 8.69 9.12
CA GLU A 33 -2.92 7.59 8.99
C GLU A 33 -3.70 6.27 9.05
N ILE A 34 -3.62 5.47 7.99
CA ILE A 34 -4.42 4.25 7.87
C ILE A 34 -3.60 2.99 8.18
N PHE A 35 -2.33 2.95 7.77
CA PHE A 35 -1.39 1.89 8.14
C PHE A 35 0.04 2.27 7.76
N CYS A 36 1.01 1.54 8.30
CA CYS A 36 2.41 1.57 7.93
C CYS A 36 2.74 0.37 7.04
N LEU A 37 3.47 0.63 5.95
CA LEU A 37 4.21 -0.37 5.20
C LEU A 37 5.53 -0.63 5.93
N THR A 38 5.80 -1.88 6.29
CA THR A 38 7.02 -2.29 6.97
C THR A 38 7.75 -3.35 6.15
N ALA A 39 8.94 -3.78 6.57
CA ALA A 39 9.61 -4.90 5.90
C ALA A 39 8.82 -6.23 6.02
N ALA A 40 8.06 -6.42 7.11
CA ALA A 40 7.35 -7.67 7.39
C ALA A 40 5.92 -7.72 6.80
N GLY A 41 5.31 -6.56 6.56
CA GLY A 41 3.92 -6.47 6.17
C GLY A 41 3.30 -5.11 6.47
N ILE A 42 2.00 -5.12 6.73
CA ILE A 42 1.18 -3.94 7.03
C ILE A 42 0.83 -3.92 8.53
N VAL A 43 1.00 -2.77 9.17
CA VAL A 43 0.68 -2.57 10.59
C VAL A 43 -0.04 -1.24 10.79
N GLY A 44 -1.19 -1.22 11.48
CA GLY A 44 -1.91 0.01 11.82
C GLY A 44 -3.43 -0.14 11.74
N SER A 45 -4.18 0.81 12.31
CA SER A 45 -5.66 0.81 12.35
C SER A 45 -6.29 -0.50 12.83
N GLY A 46 -5.67 -1.17 13.82
CA GLY A 46 -6.14 -2.45 14.34
C GLY A 46 -5.91 -3.65 13.41
N VAL A 47 -5.14 -3.45 12.33
CA VAL A 47 -4.71 -4.49 11.40
C VAL A 47 -3.21 -4.76 11.59
N THR A 48 -2.85 -6.04 11.60
CA THR A 48 -1.47 -6.50 11.45
C THR A 48 -1.52 -7.69 10.53
N ALA A 49 -0.82 -7.61 9.41
CA ALA A 49 -0.82 -8.66 8.40
C ALA A 49 0.54 -8.75 7.72
N ASN A 50 1.11 -9.95 7.69
CA ASN A 50 2.28 -10.25 6.89
C ASN A 50 1.93 -10.27 5.40
N TRP A 51 2.92 -10.12 4.52
CA TRP A 51 2.70 -10.11 3.07
C TRP A 51 1.95 -11.34 2.52
N ALA A 52 2.19 -12.52 3.12
CA ALA A 52 1.52 -13.78 2.75
C ALA A 52 0.04 -13.85 3.17
N GLU A 53 -0.39 -13.01 4.12
CA GLU A 53 -1.76 -12.99 4.64
C GLU A 53 -2.68 -12.06 3.83
N ILE A 54 -2.09 -11.19 3.01
CA ILE A 54 -2.81 -10.33 2.07
C ILE A 54 -3.26 -11.19 0.90
N SER A 55 -4.57 -11.35 0.71
CA SER A 55 -5.14 -12.17 -0.36
C SER A 55 -5.35 -11.40 -1.66
N GLY A 56 -5.38 -10.07 -1.60
CA GLY A 56 -5.53 -9.27 -2.81
C GLY A 56 -5.57 -7.78 -2.56
N PHE A 57 -5.75 -7.06 -3.66
CA PHE A 57 -5.91 -5.63 -3.72
C PHE A 57 -7.03 -5.31 -4.70
N TYR A 58 -7.95 -4.45 -4.31
CA TYR A 58 -9.02 -3.96 -5.17
C TYR A 58 -8.82 -2.47 -5.47
N TYR A 59 -9.07 -2.07 -6.70
CA TYR A 59 -8.90 -0.69 -7.16
C TYR A 59 -9.89 -0.44 -8.30
N ASP A 60 -10.89 0.39 -8.05
CA ASP A 60 -11.89 0.81 -9.03
C ASP A 60 -11.89 2.35 -9.16
N ASP A 61 -12.94 2.91 -9.74
CA ASP A 61 -13.05 4.36 -9.91
C ASP A 61 -13.36 5.10 -8.60
N GLU A 62 -13.99 4.44 -7.63
CA GLU A 62 -14.49 5.04 -6.39
C GLU A 62 -13.51 4.88 -5.22
N SER A 63 -12.85 3.73 -5.15
CA SER A 63 -12.19 3.25 -3.95
C SER A 63 -11.04 2.30 -4.23
N TRP A 64 -10.25 2.07 -3.20
CA TRP A 64 -9.26 1.00 -3.19
C TRP A 64 -9.27 0.29 -1.85
N GLU A 65 -8.94 -1.00 -1.88
CA GLU A 65 -9.01 -1.86 -0.70
C GLU A 65 -7.89 -2.91 -0.68
N ILE A 66 -7.42 -3.22 0.52
CA ILE A 66 -6.52 -4.35 0.77
C ILE A 66 -7.37 -5.49 1.33
N ILE A 67 -7.27 -6.66 0.72
CA ILE A 67 -8.05 -7.85 1.10
C ILE A 67 -7.14 -8.76 1.91
N LEU A 68 -7.50 -9.09 3.15
CA LEU A 68 -6.77 -10.03 3.99
C LEU A 68 -7.49 -11.38 4.05
N ARG A 69 -6.72 -12.47 4.17
CA ARG A 69 -7.25 -13.85 4.15
C ARG A 69 -8.29 -14.14 5.24
N ASN A 70 -8.12 -13.52 6.42
CA ASN A 70 -8.91 -13.81 7.62
C ASN A 70 -9.75 -12.61 8.11
N TYR A 71 -9.90 -11.57 7.29
CA TYR A 71 -10.58 -10.34 7.69
C TYR A 71 -11.98 -10.28 7.11
N ILE A 72 -12.98 -10.44 7.98
CA ILE A 72 -14.42 -10.43 7.64
C ILE A 72 -14.94 -8.98 7.52
N GLY A 73 -14.16 -7.99 7.97
CA GLY A 73 -14.50 -6.57 7.87
C GLY A 73 -14.11 -5.95 6.53
N ARG A 74 -14.88 -4.98 6.03
CA ARG A 74 -14.48 -4.08 4.92
C ARG A 74 -13.63 -2.88 5.40
N GLY A 75 -12.85 -3.09 6.46
CA GLY A 75 -12.19 -2.02 7.22
C GLY A 75 -10.98 -1.37 6.54
N MET A 76 -10.51 -1.91 5.41
CA MET A 76 -9.40 -1.33 4.65
C MET A 76 -9.84 -0.80 3.29
N ARG A 77 -11.02 -0.16 3.23
CA ARG A 77 -11.51 0.51 2.03
C ARG A 77 -11.36 2.02 2.15
N PHE A 78 -10.74 2.63 1.16
CA PHE A 78 -10.39 4.05 1.14
C PHE A 78 -10.88 4.72 -0.14
N LEU A 79 -11.23 6.00 -0.06
CA LEU A 79 -11.68 6.77 -1.20
C LEU A 79 -10.53 7.03 -2.19
N ARG A 80 -10.81 6.87 -3.49
CA ARG A 80 -9.86 7.17 -4.57
C ARG A 80 -9.91 8.62 -5.01
N GLY A 81 -11.10 9.24 -4.93
CA GLY A 81 -11.32 10.65 -5.33
C GLY A 81 -10.61 11.69 -4.46
N VAL A 82 -9.90 11.25 -3.40
CA VAL A 82 -9.17 12.10 -2.46
C VAL A 82 -7.69 11.69 -2.45
N PRO A 83 -6.74 12.63 -2.29
CA PRO A 83 -5.32 12.29 -2.30
C PRO A 83 -4.95 11.23 -1.26
N CYS A 84 -4.38 10.13 -1.73
CA CYS A 84 -3.66 9.15 -0.92
C CYS A 84 -2.18 9.51 -0.91
N GLY A 85 -1.56 9.54 0.26
CA GLY A 85 -0.18 9.95 0.45
C GLY A 85 0.65 8.93 1.23
N ILE A 86 1.97 9.02 1.06
CA ILE A 86 2.96 8.28 1.84
C ILE A 86 3.97 9.25 2.44
N VAL A 87 4.32 9.04 3.70
CA VAL A 87 5.53 9.60 4.32
C VAL A 87 6.51 8.46 4.52
N GLU A 88 7.60 8.46 3.75
CA GLU A 88 8.62 7.41 3.79
C GLU A 88 9.35 7.42 5.14
N ASP A 89 9.80 6.25 5.60
CA ASP A 89 10.57 6.16 6.84
C ASP A 89 11.82 7.05 6.79
N GLY A 90 12.04 7.83 7.86
CA GLY A 90 13.15 8.79 7.93
C GLY A 90 12.96 10.06 7.09
N CYS A 91 11.80 10.22 6.44
CA CYS A 91 11.42 11.44 5.71
C CYS A 91 10.26 12.16 6.43
N GLU A 92 10.14 13.46 6.17
CA GLU A 92 9.02 14.30 6.67
C GLU A 92 8.05 14.70 5.56
N THR A 93 8.44 14.50 4.30
CA THR A 93 7.66 14.92 3.14
C THR A 93 6.56 13.92 2.78
N LEU A 94 5.32 14.40 2.73
CA LEU A 94 4.20 13.66 2.16
C LEU A 94 4.31 13.62 0.62
N LYS A 95 4.36 12.43 0.05
CA LYS A 95 4.32 12.20 -1.41
C LYS A 95 2.97 11.64 -1.80
N THR A 96 2.39 12.14 -2.90
CA THR A 96 1.11 11.64 -3.45
C THR A 96 1.29 10.73 -4.67
N ASN A 97 2.52 10.58 -5.14
CA ASN A 97 2.89 9.66 -6.21
C ASN A 97 4.35 9.20 -6.08
N ILE A 98 4.66 8.05 -6.68
CA ILE A 98 6.03 7.53 -6.84
C ILE A 98 6.22 7.21 -8.32
N GLN A 99 7.23 7.80 -8.95
CA GLN A 99 7.51 7.63 -10.38
C GLN A 99 6.28 7.96 -11.27
N GLY A 100 5.42 8.90 -10.85
CA GLY A 100 4.18 9.27 -11.56
C GLY A 100 2.98 8.36 -11.28
N PHE A 101 3.14 7.28 -10.52
CA PHE A 101 2.04 6.38 -10.15
C PHE A 101 1.42 6.78 -8.81
N ALA A 102 0.10 6.70 -8.72
CA ALA A 102 -0.63 6.96 -7.48
C ALA A 102 -0.18 6.01 -6.36
N ILE A 103 -0.16 6.49 -5.12
CA ILE A 103 0.27 5.70 -3.96
C ILE A 103 -0.46 4.35 -3.84
N PRO A 104 -1.80 4.24 -4.02
CA PRO A 104 -2.48 2.95 -3.95
C PRO A 104 -1.95 1.93 -4.97
N VAL A 105 -1.60 2.37 -6.18
CA VAL A 105 -1.01 1.50 -7.20
C VAL A 105 0.39 1.03 -6.77
N CYS A 106 1.17 1.91 -6.13
CA CYS A 106 2.49 1.55 -5.60
C CYS A 106 2.39 0.57 -4.42
N VAL A 107 1.34 0.68 -3.60
CA VAL A 107 1.01 -0.27 -2.52
C VAL A 107 0.64 -1.63 -3.10
N MET A 108 -0.23 -1.67 -4.13
CA MET A 108 -0.56 -2.89 -4.86
C MET A 108 0.69 -3.59 -5.40
N ASN A 109 1.59 -2.81 -6.02
CA ASN A 109 2.86 -3.32 -6.53
C ASN A 109 3.75 -3.85 -5.40
N ARG A 110 3.78 -3.18 -4.23
CA ARG A 110 4.53 -3.67 -3.06
C ARG A 110 4.03 -5.02 -2.57
N ILE A 111 2.71 -5.20 -2.48
CA ILE A 111 2.11 -6.48 -2.10
C ILE A 111 2.55 -7.58 -3.08
N ALA A 112 2.39 -7.35 -4.38
CA ALA A 112 2.76 -8.33 -5.41
C ALA A 112 4.28 -8.61 -5.44
N TYR A 113 5.11 -7.61 -5.19
CA TYR A 113 6.57 -7.74 -5.14
C TYR A 113 7.00 -8.66 -3.99
N GLU A 114 6.47 -8.41 -2.79
CA GLU A 114 6.82 -9.18 -1.59
C GLU A 114 6.32 -10.61 -1.66
N GLN A 115 5.11 -10.83 -2.19
CA GLN A 115 4.57 -12.18 -2.38
C GLN A 115 5.42 -13.00 -3.36
N LYS A 116 5.84 -12.40 -4.48
CA LYS A 116 6.74 -13.05 -5.43
C LYS A 116 8.09 -13.39 -4.81
N ARG A 117 8.61 -12.53 -3.92
CA ARG A 117 9.87 -12.78 -3.20
C ARG A 117 9.75 -13.96 -2.24
N LEU A 118 8.58 -14.12 -1.59
CA LEU A 118 8.31 -15.26 -0.71
C LEU A 118 8.18 -16.59 -1.46
N GLU A 119 7.65 -16.59 -2.68
CA GLU A 119 7.57 -17.79 -3.53
C GLU A 119 8.94 -18.28 -4.04
N GLN A 120 9.95 -17.41 -4.02
CA GLN A 120 11.32 -17.70 -4.45
C GLN A 120 12.25 -18.11 -3.31
N THR A 121 11.75 -18.10 -2.07
CA THR A 121 12.50 -18.47 -0.85
C THR A 121 12.15 -19.89 -0.42
#